data_AF-A0A804HU96-F1
#
_entry.id   AF-A0A804HU96-F1
#
_cell.length_a   1.000
_cell.length_b   1.000
_cell.length_c   1.000
_cell.angle_alpha   90.00
_cell.angle_beta   90.00
_cell.angle_gamma   90.00
#
_symmetry.space_group_name_H-M   'P 1'
#
loop_
_entity.id
_entity.type
_entity.pdbx_description
1 polymer ?
#
loop_
_entity_poly.entity_id
_entity_poly.type
_entity_poly.pdbx_seq_one_letter_code
_entity_poly.pdbx_strand_id
1 'polypeptide(L)'
;MSGRGSRITDEEINELVSKLQSLLPESRRRNTGRVSASKLLKETCSYIKSLHREVDGLSDRLSGLMVTMDSNSPQAEIIRSLLRS
;
A
#
# COMPACT_ATOMS: atom_id res chain seq x y z
N MET A 1 -9.79 -36.47 -15.17
CA MET A 1 -8.64 -35.92 -14.43
C MET A 1 -9.18 -34.82 -13.51
N SER A 2 -9.49 -35.14 -12.25
CA SER A 2 -9.90 -34.11 -11.29
C SER A 2 -8.66 -33.32 -10.91
N GLY A 3 -8.63 -32.04 -11.28
CA GLY A 3 -7.64 -31.10 -10.78
C GLY A 3 -7.69 -31.13 -9.26
N ARG A 4 -6.66 -31.68 -8.63
CA ARG A 4 -6.39 -31.45 -7.21
C ARG A 4 -6.15 -29.94 -7.10
N GLY A 5 -7.17 -29.20 -6.70
CA GLY A 5 -6.96 -27.85 -6.20
C GLY A 5 -5.89 -27.96 -5.13
N SER A 6 -4.76 -27.26 -5.33
CA SER A 6 -3.68 -27.23 -4.35
C SER A 6 -4.30 -26.82 -3.03
N ARG A 7 -4.25 -27.71 -2.04
CA ARG A 7 -4.84 -27.45 -0.73
C ARG A 7 -3.89 -26.48 -0.04
N ILE A 8 -4.36 -25.26 0.21
CA ILE A 8 -3.58 -24.24 0.92
C ILE A 8 -3.08 -24.85 2.23
N THR A 9 -1.76 -24.79 2.48
CA THR A 9 -1.14 -25.35 3.69
C THR A 9 -1.05 -24.32 4.81
N ASP A 10 -0.92 -24.80 6.05
CA ASP A 10 -0.75 -23.91 7.21
C ASP A 10 0.57 -23.12 7.13
N GLU A 11 1.60 -23.67 6.49
CA GLU A 11 2.86 -22.98 6.20
C GLU A 11 2.65 -21.79 5.26
N GLU A 12 1.88 -21.96 4.18
CA GLU A 12 1.55 -20.88 3.25
C GLU A 12 0.76 -19.76 3.97
N ILE A 13 -0.16 -20.13 4.86
CA ILE A 13 -0.93 -19.17 5.68
C ILE A 13 0.00 -18.41 6.65
N ASN A 14 0.92 -19.11 7.33
CA ASN A 14 1.86 -18.50 8.26
C ASN A 14 2.87 -17.57 7.56
N GLU A 15 3.32 -17.94 6.36
CA GLU A 15 4.20 -17.10 5.53
C GLU A 15 3.47 -15.82 5.11
N LEU A 16 2.21 -15.93 4.66
CA LEU A 16 1.38 -14.78 4.33
C LEU A 16 1.20 -13.86 5.54
N VAL A 17 0.85 -14.42 6.71
CA VAL A 17 0.70 -13.67 7.96
C VAL A 17 1.98 -12.91 8.31
N SER A 18 3.14 -13.56 8.20
CA SER A 18 4.44 -12.94 8.49
C SER A 18 4.75 -11.78 7.53
N LYS A 19 4.44 -11.94 6.23
CA LYS A 19 4.60 -10.87 5.23
C LYS A 19 3.65 -9.70 5.48
N LEU A 20 2.39 -9.97 5.82
CA LEU A 20 1.43 -8.92 6.10
C LEU A 20 1.79 -8.13 7.37
N GLN A 21 2.31 -8.80 8.40
CA GLN A 21 2.79 -8.14 9.61
C GLN A 21 4.00 -7.23 9.35
N SER A 22 4.93 -7.60 8.46
CA SER A 22 6.09 -6.75 8.18
C SER A 22 5.75 -5.49 7.39
N LEU A 23 4.66 -5.51 6.63
CA LEU A 23 4.19 -4.37 5.82
C LEU A 23 3.30 -3.40 6.60
N LEU A 24 2.76 -3.80 7.75
CA LEU A 24 1.85 -2.99 8.53
C LEU A 24 2.58 -2.08 9.53
N PRO A 25 2.30 -0.76 9.52
CA PRO A 25 2.98 0.18 10.42
C PRO A 25 2.70 -0.08 11.91
N GLU A 26 1.48 -0.53 12.23
CA GLU A 26 1.02 -0.82 13.60
C GLU A 26 1.56 -2.15 14.15
N SER A 27 1.82 -3.12 13.27
CA SER A 27 2.42 -4.42 13.62
C SER A 27 3.88 -4.27 14.07
N ARG A 28 4.55 -3.21 13.63
CA ARG A 28 5.91 -2.87 14.09
C ARG A 28 5.93 -2.23 15.49
N ARG A 29 4.81 -1.64 15.94
CA ARG A 29 4.71 -0.95 17.25
C ARG A 29 4.13 -1.81 18.35
N ARG A 30 3.21 -2.73 18.04
CA ARG A 30 2.70 -3.68 19.03
C ARG A 30 3.58 -4.91 19.08
N ASN A 31 4.17 -5.12 20.26
CA ASN A 31 4.78 -6.37 20.66
C ASN A 31 3.90 -7.55 20.20
N THR A 32 4.52 -8.53 19.56
CA THR A 32 3.97 -9.58 18.67
C THR A 32 3.08 -10.61 19.36
N GLY A 33 2.16 -10.18 20.22
CA GLY A 33 1.09 -11.03 20.73
C GLY A 33 0.29 -11.61 19.55
N ARG A 34 -0.17 -12.87 19.67
CA ARG A 34 -0.94 -13.58 18.64
C ARG A 34 -2.13 -12.74 18.15
N VAL A 35 -1.93 -11.97 17.08
CA VAL A 35 -3.00 -11.32 16.34
C VAL A 35 -3.63 -12.40 15.46
N SER A 36 -4.94 -12.55 15.53
CA SER A 36 -5.63 -13.52 14.67
C SER A 36 -5.46 -13.13 13.19
N ALA A 37 -5.37 -14.13 12.31
CA ALA A 37 -5.25 -13.89 10.86
C ALA A 37 -6.37 -12.97 10.34
N SER A 38 -7.60 -13.14 10.84
CA SER A 38 -8.74 -12.27 10.47
C SER A 38 -8.55 -10.80 10.86
N LYS A 39 -7.95 -10.52 12.03
CA LYS A 39 -7.66 -9.15 12.47
C LYS A 39 -6.54 -8.55 11.63
N LEU A 40 -5.48 -9.33 11.39
CA LEU A 40 -4.37 -8.90 10.54
C LEU A 40 -4.85 -8.54 9.13
N LEU A 41 -5.66 -9.39 8.50
CA LEU A 41 -6.23 -9.12 7.18
C LEU A 41 -7.07 -7.84 7.17
N LYS A 42 -7.88 -7.59 8.21
CA LYS A 42 -8.64 -6.33 8.36
C LYS A 42 -7.73 -5.11 8.48
N GLU A 43 -6.66 -5.22 9.26
CA GLU A 43 -5.66 -4.15 9.40
C GLU A 43 -4.96 -3.88 8.06
N THR A 44 -4.55 -4.94 7.32
CA THR A 44 -4.01 -4.83 5.96
C THR A 44 -4.98 -4.13 5.02
N CYS A 45 -6.24 -4.56 4.95
CA CYS A 45 -7.24 -3.92 4.08
C CYS A 45 -7.48 -2.46 4.47
N SER A 46 -7.43 -2.13 5.76
CA SER A 46 -7.60 -0.76 6.23
C SER A 46 -6.41 0.11 5.84
N TYR A 47 -5.19 -0.43 5.93
CA TYR A 47 -3.97 0.26 5.52
C TYR A 47 -3.90 0.47 4.01
N ILE A 48 -4.29 -0.51 3.19
CA ILE A 48 -4.40 -0.34 1.74
C ILE A 48 -5.37 0.80 1.41
N LYS A 49 -6.51 0.88 2.10
CA LYS A 49 -7.47 1.98 1.90
C LYS A 49 -6.92 3.34 2.34
N SER A 50 -6.12 3.41 3.40
CA SER A 50 -5.48 4.67 3.80
C SER A 50 -4.44 5.10 2.79
N LEU A 51 -3.59 4.18 2.31
CA LEU A 51 -2.60 4.44 1.27
C LEU A 51 -3.26 4.96 -0.01
N HIS A 52 -4.36 4.36 -0.47
CA HIS A 52 -5.09 4.88 -1.63
C HIS A 52 -5.56 6.32 -1.42
N ARG A 53 -6.14 6.64 -0.26
CA ARG A 53 -6.58 8.01 0.06
C ARG A 53 -5.42 9.00 0.14
N GLU A 54 -4.28 8.57 0.67
CA GLU A 54 -3.07 9.39 0.73
C GLU A 54 -2.53 9.66 -0.67
N VAL A 55 -2.47 8.64 -1.55
CA VAL A 55 -2.08 8.79 -2.95
C VAL A 55 -3.04 9.74 -3.68
N ASP A 56 -4.35 9.56 -3.52
CA ASP A 56 -5.37 10.43 -4.14
C ASP A 56 -5.20 11.88 -3.66
N GLY A 57 -5.08 12.11 -2.35
CA GLY A 57 -4.90 13.44 -1.79
C GLY A 57 -3.57 14.11 -2.19
N LEU A 58 -2.50 13.34 -2.30
CA LEU A 58 -1.21 13.82 -2.82
C LEU A 58 -1.31 14.17 -4.31
N SER A 59 -2.01 13.35 -5.10
CA SER A 59 -2.26 13.59 -6.53
C SER A 59 -3.07 14.86 -6.75
N ASP A 60 -4.14 15.08 -5.99
CA ASP A 60 -4.96 16.29 -6.07
C ASP A 60 -4.16 17.54 -5.71
N ARG A 61 -3.37 17.46 -4.63
CA ARG A 61 -2.54 18.58 -4.18
C ARG A 61 -1.43 18.90 -5.18
N LEU A 62 -0.82 17.88 -5.79
CA LEU A 62 0.17 18.05 -6.85
C LEU A 62 -0.47 18.69 -8.09
N SER A 63 -1.65 18.21 -8.50
CA SER A 63 -2.40 18.75 -9.62
C SER A 63 -2.74 20.22 -9.40
N GLY A 64 -3.19 20.59 -8.19
CA GLY A 64 -3.44 21.98 -7.80
C GLY A 64 -2.18 22.86 -7.89
N LEU A 65 -1.05 22.37 -7.38
CA LEU A 65 0.23 23.07 -7.47
C LEU A 65 0.65 23.29 -8.94
N MET A 66 0.47 22.29 -9.80
CA MET A 66 0.79 22.39 -11.23
C MET A 66 -0.09 23.39 -11.97
N VAL A 67 -1.37 23.54 -11.60
CA VAL A 67 -2.26 24.55 -12.18
C VAL A 67 -1.81 25.97 -11.82
N THR A 68 -1.32 26.19 -10.61
CA THR A 68 -0.84 27.52 -10.15
C THR A 68 0.56 27.86 -10.64
N MET A 69 1.33 26.87 -11.09
CA MET A 69 2.71 27.04 -11.54
C MET A 69 2.75 27.50 -13.00
N ASP A 70 3.70 28.39 -13.33
CA ASP A 70 3.97 28.70 -14.73
C ASP A 70 4.41 27.43 -15.46
N SER A 71 3.63 27.07 -16.48
CA SER A 71 3.82 25.87 -17.29
C SER A 71 5.15 25.85 -18.05
N ASN A 72 5.81 27.00 -18.22
CA ASN A 72 7.11 27.12 -18.87
C ASN A 72 8.28 27.25 -17.88
N SER A 73 8.02 27.15 -16.58
CA SER A 73 9.08 27.21 -15.57
C SER A 73 9.93 25.93 -15.55
N PRO A 74 11.24 26.03 -15.25
CA PRO A 74 12.10 24.85 -15.10
C PRO A 74 11.58 23.85 -14.06
N GLN A 75 10.91 24.33 -13.02
CA GLN A 75 10.29 23.52 -11.97
C GLN A 75 9.14 22.66 -12.55
N ALA A 76 8.33 23.21 -13.45
CA ALA A 76 7.26 22.46 -14.12
C ALA A 76 7.82 21.37 -15.02
N GLU A 77 8.93 21.61 -15.73
CA GLU A 77 9.60 20.58 -16.53
C GLU A 77 10.13 19.42 -15.67
N ILE A 78 10.78 19.72 -14.54
CA ILE A 78 11.28 18.69 -13.62
C ILE A 78 10.12 17.80 -13.13
N ILE A 79 9.01 18.39 -12.68
CA ILE A 79 7.85 17.63 -12.19
C ILE A 79 7.25 16.77 -13.32
N ARG A 80 7.09 17.29 -14.55
CA ARG A 80 6.60 16.51 -15.69
C ARG A 80 7.53 15.35 -16.05
N SER A 81 8.85 15.55 -15.94
CA SER A 81 9.83 14.47 -16.16
C SER A 81 9.69 13.36 -15.13
N LEU A 82 9.43 13.70 -13.86
CA LEU A 82 9.23 12.72 -12.80
C LEU A 82 7.93 11.93 -12.99
N LEU A 83 6.87 12.55 -13.51
CA LEU A 83 5.57 11.91 -13.75
C LEU A 83 5.50 11.05 -15.02
N ARG A 84 6.47 11.19 -15.95
CA ARG A 84 6.53 10.43 -17.21
C ARG A 84 7.30 9.10 -17.08
N SER A 85 8.06 8.91 -16.00
CA SER A 85 8.81 7.67 -15.73
C SER A 85 7.92 6.55 -15.24
#